data_AF-Q5DFQ7-F1
#
_entry.id   AF-Q5DFQ7-F1
#
_cell.length_a   1.000
_cell.length_b   1.000
_cell.length_c   1.000
_cell.angle_alpha   90.00
_cell.angle_beta   90.00
_cell.angle_gamma   90.00
#
_symmetry.space_group_name_H-M   'P 1'
#
loop_
_entity.id
_entity.type
_entity.pdbx_description
1 polymer ?
#
loop_
_entity_poly.entity_id
_entity_poly.type
_entity_poly.pdbx_seq_one_letter_code
_entity_poly.pdbx_strand_id
1 'polypeptide(L)'
;MVFKTLPKSYRRILLFSERNITTTEPKKLKENTRSYSNYISNPLSCPDYFGLKSLVSVTDLFQARVHMGHRSVLRNDYMKPYIFGCRQGIDIIDLDQTCSLLFDALNFTAHIAYRQGIILFVYQNKQMLPLVERTAENVGEYSYCRKWEGGVFTNSSDVFHDSVRLPDLVLLLSTCNSISRPHSAVRDAAKMLIPTVGCS
;
A
#
# COMPACT_ATOMS: atom_id res chain seq x y z
N MET A 1 -29.18 -7.90 -33.07
CA MET A 1 -30.34 -7.18 -32.50
C MET A 1 -30.71 -7.92 -31.22
N VAL A 2 -31.03 -7.19 -30.15
CA VAL A 2 -31.18 -7.64 -28.74
C VAL A 2 -29.85 -7.70 -27.98
N PHE A 3 -29.61 -6.65 -27.19
CA PHE A 3 -29.08 -6.60 -25.81
C PHE A 3 -28.68 -5.13 -25.51
N LYS A 4 -29.69 -4.26 -25.54
CA LYS A 4 -29.65 -2.95 -24.89
C LYS A 4 -30.29 -3.14 -23.51
N THR A 5 -29.49 -3.39 -22.47
CA THR A 5 -29.74 -3.05 -21.05
C THR A 5 -28.72 -3.76 -20.15
N LEU A 6 -27.51 -3.20 -20.05
CA LEU A 6 -26.59 -3.47 -18.92
C LEU A 6 -25.97 -2.14 -18.46
N PRO A 7 -25.79 -1.93 -17.14
CA PRO A 7 -25.35 -0.66 -16.57
C PRO A 7 -23.92 -0.27 -16.99
N LYS A 8 -23.67 1.05 -17.07
CA LYS A 8 -22.47 1.71 -17.65
C LYS A 8 -21.12 1.39 -16.99
N SER A 9 -21.05 0.55 -15.97
CA SER A 9 -19.84 0.32 -15.16
C SER A 9 -18.81 -0.64 -15.77
N TYR A 10 -19.12 -1.35 -16.85
CA TYR A 10 -18.23 -2.40 -17.40
C TYR A 10 -17.64 -2.11 -18.79
N ARG A 11 -17.71 -0.87 -19.29
CA ARG A 11 -17.37 -0.57 -20.70
C ARG A 11 -15.99 0.04 -20.95
N ARG A 12 -15.01 -0.20 -20.07
CA ARG A 12 -13.64 0.32 -20.24
C ARG A 12 -12.59 -0.78 -20.01
N ILE A 13 -12.77 -1.93 -20.67
CA ILE A 13 -11.82 -3.06 -20.59
C ILE A 13 -11.05 -3.26 -21.92
N LEU A 14 -11.40 -2.57 -23.01
CA LEU A 14 -10.78 -2.82 -24.33
C LEU A 14 -10.24 -1.60 -25.08
N LEU A 15 -9.98 -0.48 -24.40
CA LEU A 15 -9.38 0.72 -25.00
C LEU A 15 -8.34 1.34 -24.06
N PHE A 16 -7.35 0.56 -23.64
CA PHE A 16 -6.19 1.04 -22.86
C PHE A 16 -4.88 0.80 -23.63
N SER A 17 -4.90 1.11 -24.94
CA SER A 17 -3.73 0.97 -25.82
C SER A 17 -2.93 2.26 -26.01
N GLU A 18 -3.34 3.40 -25.45
CA GLU A 18 -2.59 4.65 -25.63
C GLU A 18 -2.45 5.39 -24.29
N ARG A 19 -1.32 5.10 -23.65
CA ARG A 19 -0.79 5.83 -22.50
C ARG A 19 -0.37 7.22 -22.96
N ASN A 20 -0.90 8.26 -22.34
CA ASN A 20 -0.25 9.57 -22.27
C ASN A 20 0.08 9.87 -20.81
N ILE A 21 1.19 9.31 -20.33
CA ILE A 21 1.85 9.76 -19.11
C ILE A 21 2.64 11.00 -19.53
N THR A 22 2.19 12.18 -19.10
CA THR A 22 3.02 13.39 -19.15
C THR A 22 4.14 13.22 -18.13
N THR A 23 5.24 12.60 -18.57
CA THR A 23 6.50 12.56 -17.85
C THR A 23 7.00 13.99 -17.71
N THR A 24 7.03 14.52 -16.49
CA THR A 24 7.90 15.66 -16.18
C THR A 24 9.33 15.23 -16.46
N GLU A 25 9.96 15.85 -17.46
CA GLU A 25 11.30 15.48 -17.89
C GLU A 25 12.29 15.55 -16.71
N PRO A 26 13.13 14.51 -16.50
CA PRO A 26 14.19 14.59 -15.51
C PRO A 26 15.24 15.59 -15.99
N LYS A 27 15.57 16.58 -15.15
CA LYS A 27 16.67 17.52 -15.38
C LYS A 27 17.97 16.74 -15.67
N LYS A 28 18.52 16.91 -16.87
CA LYS A 28 19.77 16.27 -17.33
C LYS A 28 20.93 16.55 -16.37
N LEU A 29 21.35 15.53 -15.63
CA LEU A 29 22.68 15.48 -15.02
C LEU A 29 23.70 15.17 -16.12
N LYS A 30 24.76 15.97 -16.20
CA LYS A 30 25.79 15.90 -17.25
C LYS A 30 26.47 14.52 -17.27
N GLU A 31 26.50 13.94 -18.46
CA GLU A 31 27.12 12.65 -18.77
C GLU A 31 28.62 12.69 -18.51
N ASN A 32 29.10 11.76 -17.70
CA ASN A 32 30.50 11.35 -17.67
C ASN A 32 30.54 9.91 -18.15
N THR A 33 30.79 9.73 -19.44
CA THR A 33 30.85 8.45 -20.14
C THR A 33 32.10 7.69 -19.70
N ARG A 34 31.99 6.91 -18.63
CA ARG A 34 32.85 5.74 -18.38
C ARG A 34 32.01 4.50 -18.63
N SER A 35 32.43 3.72 -19.61
CA SER A 35 31.90 2.44 -20.05
C SER A 35 31.48 1.52 -18.90
N TYR A 36 30.17 1.35 -18.70
CA TYR A 36 29.56 0.25 -17.94
C TYR A 36 28.48 -0.43 -18.79
N SER A 37 28.88 -0.99 -19.94
CA SER A 37 28.13 -2.12 -20.46
C SER A 37 28.50 -3.33 -19.59
N ASN A 38 27.48 -4.04 -19.09
CA ASN A 38 27.52 -5.44 -18.61
C ASN A 38 27.43 -5.65 -17.09
N TYR A 39 26.37 -5.16 -16.45
CA TYR A 39 25.43 -5.98 -15.68
C TYR A 39 24.09 -5.27 -15.74
N ILE A 40 22.99 -5.98 -15.96
CA ILE A 40 21.68 -5.54 -15.48
C ILE A 40 21.92 -5.28 -13.99
N SER A 41 21.94 -4.03 -13.54
CA SER A 41 22.14 -3.75 -12.12
C SER A 41 20.97 -4.41 -11.39
N ASN A 42 21.23 -5.53 -10.71
CA ASN A 42 20.21 -6.24 -9.96
C ASN A 42 19.58 -5.21 -9.00
N PRO A 43 18.27 -4.90 -9.11
CA PRO A 43 17.65 -3.84 -8.32
C PRO A 43 17.76 -4.12 -6.82
N LEU A 44 17.97 -5.38 -6.42
CA LEU A 44 18.17 -5.80 -5.03
C LEU A 44 19.60 -5.53 -4.50
N SER A 45 20.54 -5.20 -5.37
CA SER A 45 21.94 -4.95 -4.98
C SER A 45 22.14 -3.57 -4.34
N CYS A 46 21.18 -2.66 -4.52
CA CYS A 46 21.24 -1.29 -4.03
C CYS A 46 20.15 -1.10 -2.96
N PRO A 47 20.47 -0.59 -1.76
CA PRO A 47 19.47 -0.45 -0.69
C PRO A 47 18.40 0.61 -1.00
N ASP A 48 18.74 1.66 -1.74
CA ASP A 48 17.80 2.70 -2.20
C ASP A 48 17.88 2.86 -3.72
N TYR A 49 17.39 1.84 -4.44
CA TYR A 49 17.41 1.82 -5.91
C TYR A 49 16.51 2.91 -6.53
N PHE A 50 15.39 3.23 -5.87
CA PHE A 50 14.38 4.16 -6.40
C PHE A 50 14.53 5.60 -5.86
N GLY A 51 15.48 5.86 -4.96
CA GLY A 51 15.69 7.19 -4.37
C GLY A 51 14.56 7.63 -3.44
N LEU A 52 13.97 6.70 -2.69
CA LEU A 52 12.78 6.93 -1.86
C LEU A 52 13.10 7.67 -0.57
N LYS A 53 14.36 7.65 -0.13
CA LYS A 53 14.75 8.25 1.15
C LYS A 53 14.49 9.75 1.21
N SER A 54 14.50 10.45 0.06
CA SER A 54 14.19 11.87 0.00
C SER A 54 12.69 12.20 0.04
N LEU A 55 11.81 11.21 -0.10
CA LEU A 55 10.35 11.44 -0.14
C LEU A 55 9.75 11.65 1.25
N VAL A 56 10.41 11.15 2.30
CA VAL A 56 9.90 11.18 3.68
C VAL A 56 10.90 11.89 4.57
N SER A 57 10.46 12.95 5.23
CA SER A 57 11.21 13.61 6.30
C SER A 57 10.47 13.47 7.63
N VAL A 58 11.22 13.37 8.74
CA VAL A 58 10.66 13.39 10.11
C VAL A 58 9.85 14.67 10.35
N THR A 59 10.27 15.80 9.77
CA THR A 59 9.54 17.07 9.84
C THR A 59 8.14 16.96 9.25
N ASP A 60 7.99 16.23 8.16
CA ASP A 60 6.74 16.13 7.41
C ASP A 60 5.78 15.20 8.14
N LEU A 61 6.30 14.10 8.70
CA LEU A 61 5.54 13.19 9.58
C LEU A 61 5.06 13.91 10.85
N PHE A 62 5.89 14.80 11.40
CA PHE A 62 5.52 15.61 12.55
C PHE A 62 4.39 16.59 12.21
N GLN A 63 4.50 17.31 11.08
CA GLN A 63 3.46 18.23 10.59
C GLN A 63 2.14 17.51 10.27
N ALA A 64 2.22 16.29 9.73
CA ALA A 64 1.07 15.42 9.46
C ALA A 64 0.46 14.79 10.72
N ARG A 65 1.03 15.04 11.91
CA ARG A 65 0.58 14.52 13.22
C ARG A 65 0.59 12.99 13.34
N VAL A 66 1.51 12.32 12.63
CA VAL A 66 1.64 10.84 12.67
C VAL A 66 2.06 10.32 14.05
N HIS A 67 2.75 11.15 14.84
CA HIS A 67 3.22 10.81 16.18
C HIS A 67 2.09 10.68 17.23
N MET A 68 0.85 11.04 16.89
CA MET A 68 -0.29 10.97 17.82
C MET A 68 -0.88 9.56 17.86
N GLY A 69 -0.78 8.90 19.01
CA GLY A 69 -1.39 7.60 19.26
C GLY A 69 -2.77 7.68 19.93
N HIS A 70 -3.25 6.52 20.38
CA HIS A 70 -4.46 6.39 21.18
C HIS A 70 -4.20 6.67 22.67
N ARG A 71 -5.25 6.56 23.49
CA ARG A 71 -5.10 6.60 24.95
C ARG A 71 -4.29 5.40 25.44
N SER A 72 -3.45 5.61 26.44
CA SER A 72 -2.56 4.58 27.01
C SER A 72 -3.31 3.34 27.54
N VAL A 73 -4.59 3.49 27.88
CA VAL A 73 -5.48 2.41 28.33
C VAL A 73 -5.84 1.45 27.20
N LEU A 74 -5.87 1.93 25.95
CA LEU A 74 -6.18 1.15 24.75
C LEU A 74 -4.90 0.61 24.09
N ARG A 75 -3.75 0.80 24.72
CA ARG A 75 -2.45 0.40 24.18
C ARG A 75 -2.36 -1.12 24.06
N ASN A 76 -1.92 -1.58 22.89
CA ASN A 76 -1.54 -2.97 22.68
C ASN A 76 -0.11 -3.20 23.21
N ASP A 77 0.14 -4.31 23.90
CA ASP A 77 1.45 -4.66 24.44
C ASP A 77 2.52 -4.79 23.34
N TYR A 78 2.14 -5.25 22.15
CA TYR A 78 3.03 -5.35 20.99
C TYR A 78 3.46 -3.98 20.43
N MET A 79 2.75 -2.89 20.77
CA MET A 79 3.09 -1.54 20.33
C MET A 79 4.04 -0.81 21.27
N LYS A 80 4.30 -1.34 22.48
CA LYS A 80 5.23 -0.75 23.46
C LYS A 80 6.60 -0.32 22.89
N PRO A 81 7.30 -1.12 22.05
CA PRO A 81 8.63 -0.72 21.55
C PRO A 81 8.60 0.46 20.57
N TYR A 82 7.47 0.70 19.89
CA TYR A 82 7.30 1.78 18.93
C TYR A 82 6.79 3.09 19.56
N ILE A 83 6.49 3.07 20.85
CA ILE A 83 5.97 4.22 21.60
C ILE A 83 7.15 4.93 22.28
N PHE A 84 7.32 6.21 21.97
CA PHE A 84 8.33 7.07 22.57
C PHE A 84 8.01 7.37 24.05
N GLY A 85 6.74 7.63 24.36
CA GLY A 85 6.29 7.94 25.72
C GLY A 85 4.80 8.27 25.77
N CYS A 86 4.31 8.71 26.92
CA CYS A 86 2.93 9.14 27.09
C CYS A 86 2.86 10.56 27.67
N ARG A 87 1.95 11.38 27.15
CA ARG A 87 1.68 12.75 27.63
C ARG A 87 0.20 12.92 27.86
N GLN A 88 -0.18 13.27 29.09
CA GLN A 88 -1.59 13.47 29.48
C GLN A 88 -2.49 12.24 29.14
N GLY A 89 -1.93 11.03 29.24
CA GLY A 89 -2.64 9.78 28.95
C GLY A 89 -2.81 9.46 27.46
N ILE A 90 -2.20 10.22 26.55
CA ILE A 90 -2.10 9.93 25.12
C ILE A 90 -0.71 9.40 24.82
N ASP A 91 -0.62 8.29 24.10
CA ASP A 91 0.65 7.71 23.68
C ASP A 91 1.23 8.51 22.50
N ILE A 92 2.56 8.68 22.50
CA ILE A 92 3.32 9.36 21.46
C ILE A 92 4.19 8.30 20.77
N ILE A 93 4.03 8.19 19.45
CA ILE A 93 4.77 7.24 18.60
C ILE A 93 6.15 7.80 18.26
N ASP A 94 7.16 6.94 18.25
CA ASP A 94 8.53 7.29 17.85
C ASP A 94 8.63 7.49 16.32
N LEU A 95 8.90 8.72 15.88
CA LEU A 95 8.98 9.07 14.47
C LEU A 95 10.26 8.60 13.78
N ASP A 96 11.36 8.41 14.53
CA ASP A 96 12.63 7.97 13.93
C ASP A 96 12.51 6.49 13.49
N GLN A 97 11.91 5.68 14.36
CA GLN A 97 11.53 4.30 14.04
C GLN A 97 10.50 4.26 12.90
N THR A 98 9.46 5.10 12.97
CA THR A 98 8.41 5.15 11.94
C THR A 98 8.99 5.51 10.57
N CYS A 99 9.92 6.47 10.51
CA CYS A 99 10.56 6.88 9.26
C CYS A 99 11.38 5.74 8.64
N SER A 100 12.11 4.98 9.47
CA SER A 100 12.90 3.84 9.02
C SER A 100 12.01 2.70 8.48
N LEU A 101 10.97 2.34 9.22
CA LEU A 101 10.01 1.31 8.82
C LEU A 101 9.20 1.70 7.59
N LEU A 102 8.84 2.99 7.47
CA LEU A 102 8.15 3.51 6.30
C LEU A 102 9.02 3.46 5.05
N PHE A 103 10.32 3.75 5.17
CA PHE A 103 11.26 3.60 4.07
C PHE A 103 11.34 2.14 3.59
N ASP A 104 11.47 1.18 4.51
CA ASP A 104 11.50 -0.25 4.17
C ASP A 104 10.19 -0.71 3.48
N ALA A 105 9.05 -0.26 4.00
CA ALA A 105 7.74 -0.53 3.43
C ALA A 105 7.59 0.04 2.01
N LEU A 106 8.02 1.28 1.77
CA LEU A 106 8.00 1.92 0.47
C LEU A 106 8.93 1.21 -0.52
N ASN A 107 10.14 0.85 -0.08
CA ASN A 107 11.11 0.15 -0.91
C ASN A 107 10.59 -1.22 -1.34
N PHE A 108 10.01 -1.99 -0.40
CA PHE A 108 9.38 -3.27 -0.69
C PHE A 108 8.24 -3.14 -1.70
N THR A 109 7.35 -2.16 -1.49
CA THR A 109 6.23 -1.88 -2.39
C THR A 109 6.72 -1.49 -3.79
N ALA A 110 7.74 -0.65 -3.89
CA ALA A 110 8.33 -0.24 -5.16
C ALA A 110 8.96 -1.41 -5.92
N HIS A 111 9.62 -2.35 -5.23
CA HIS A 111 10.14 -3.57 -5.86
C HIS A 111 9.04 -4.49 -6.39
N ILE A 112 7.89 -4.58 -5.71
CA ILE A 112 6.75 -5.37 -6.19
C ILE A 112 6.12 -4.73 -7.43
N ALA A 113 5.93 -3.40 -7.39
CA ALA A 113 5.46 -2.64 -8.54
C ALA A 113 6.41 -2.79 -9.75
N TYR A 114 7.73 -2.73 -9.52
CA TYR A 114 8.74 -2.94 -10.56
C TYR A 114 8.64 -4.33 -11.22
N ARG A 115 8.22 -5.35 -10.45
CA ARG A 115 8.02 -6.73 -10.93
C ARG A 115 6.64 -6.98 -11.54
N GLN A 116 5.81 -5.94 -11.71
CA GLN A 116 4.43 -6.08 -12.19
C GLN A 116 3.58 -6.99 -11.29
N GLY A 117 3.83 -6.92 -9.99
CA GLY A 117 3.01 -7.60 -8.99
C GLY A 117 1.71 -6.84 -8.74
N ILE A 118 0.66 -7.58 -8.36
CA ILE A 118 -0.65 -6.99 -8.08
C ILE A 118 -0.68 -6.43 -6.65
N ILE A 119 -0.98 -5.15 -6.50
CA ILE A 119 -1.09 -4.50 -5.19
C ILE A 119 -2.56 -4.26 -4.85
N LEU A 120 -2.98 -4.71 -3.67
CA LEU A 120 -4.34 -4.51 -3.17
C LEU A 120 -4.36 -3.55 -1.97
N PHE A 121 -4.98 -2.39 -2.14
CA PHE A 121 -5.28 -1.47 -1.05
C PHE A 121 -6.51 -1.93 -0.26
N VAL A 122 -6.38 -2.14 1.04
CA VAL A 122 -7.47 -2.55 1.93
C VAL A 122 -7.71 -1.48 2.98
N TYR A 123 -8.95 -1.00 3.07
CA TYR A 123 -9.33 0.02 4.04
C TYR A 123 -10.82 -0.01 4.36
N GLN A 124 -11.20 -0.01 5.63
CA GLN A 124 -12.62 -0.17 6.02
C GLN A 124 -13.27 1.11 6.59
N ASN A 125 -12.50 2.16 6.87
CA ASN A 125 -13.09 3.37 7.45
C ASN A 125 -13.79 4.21 6.36
N LYS A 126 -15.07 4.49 6.59
CA LYS A 126 -15.95 5.21 5.65
C LYS A 126 -15.50 6.64 5.38
N GLN A 127 -14.76 7.28 6.30
CA GLN A 127 -14.36 8.67 6.18
C GLN A 127 -13.37 8.90 5.04
N MET A 128 -12.37 8.02 4.89
CA MET A 128 -11.32 8.15 3.87
C MET A 128 -11.47 7.17 2.71
N LEU A 129 -12.56 6.40 2.68
CA LEU A 129 -12.86 5.44 1.60
C LEU A 129 -12.73 6.03 0.18
N PRO A 130 -13.40 7.15 -0.17
CA PRO A 130 -13.31 7.68 -1.54
C PRO A 130 -11.91 8.19 -1.89
N LEU A 131 -11.10 8.56 -0.90
CA LEU A 131 -9.71 8.96 -1.12
C LEU A 131 -8.85 7.76 -1.51
N VAL A 132 -9.04 6.63 -0.83
CA VAL A 132 -8.29 5.39 -1.11
C VAL A 132 -8.66 4.83 -2.47
N GLU A 133 -9.96 4.77 -2.79
CA GLU A 133 -10.43 4.28 -4.10
C GLU A 133 -9.89 5.15 -5.25
N ARG A 134 -9.93 6.49 -5.11
CA ARG A 134 -9.35 7.40 -6.12
C ARG A 134 -7.84 7.24 -6.25
N THR A 135 -7.13 7.06 -5.13
CA THR A 135 -5.68 6.86 -5.16
C THR A 135 -5.31 5.57 -5.87
N ALA A 136 -6.02 4.47 -5.60
CA ALA A 136 -5.82 3.20 -6.28
C ALA A 136 -6.11 3.32 -7.78
N GLU A 137 -7.22 3.97 -8.16
CA GLU A 137 -7.58 4.22 -9.57
C GLU A 137 -6.52 5.07 -10.29
N ASN A 138 -5.98 6.11 -9.63
CA ASN A 138 -4.95 6.97 -10.19
C ASN A 138 -3.61 6.24 -10.42
N VAL A 139 -3.24 5.32 -9.52
CA VAL A 139 -2.03 4.52 -9.64
C VAL A 139 -2.22 3.34 -10.61
N GLY A 140 -3.47 2.94 -10.87
CA GLY A 140 -3.82 1.79 -11.72
C GLY A 140 -3.80 0.45 -10.97
N GLU A 141 -3.88 0.49 -9.64
CA GLU A 141 -3.89 -0.69 -8.75
C GLU A 141 -5.28 -0.92 -8.16
N TYR A 142 -5.45 -2.02 -7.43
CA TYR A 142 -6.78 -2.43 -6.94
C TYR A 142 -7.05 -1.95 -5.51
N SER A 143 -8.30 -1.63 -5.22
CA SER A 143 -8.75 -1.31 -3.85
C SER A 143 -9.93 -2.15 -3.43
N TYR A 144 -9.88 -2.65 -2.19
CA TYR A 144 -11.00 -3.29 -1.49
C TYR A 144 -11.36 -2.44 -0.28
N CYS A 145 -12.38 -1.58 -0.44
CA CYS A 145 -12.84 -0.70 0.63
C CYS A 145 -14.20 -1.07 1.24
N ARG A 146 -14.81 -2.16 0.77
CA ARG A 146 -16.08 -2.67 1.29
C ARG A 146 -15.84 -3.50 2.55
N LYS A 147 -16.93 -3.89 3.22
CA LYS A 147 -16.85 -4.85 4.33
C LYS A 147 -16.19 -6.12 3.81
N TRP A 148 -15.12 -6.55 4.47
CA TRP A 148 -14.41 -7.78 4.12
C TRP A 148 -15.32 -8.99 4.27
N GLU A 149 -15.60 -9.64 3.15
CA GLU A 149 -16.29 -10.93 3.12
C GLU A 149 -15.26 -12.04 3.36
N GLY A 150 -15.61 -12.99 4.22
CA GLY A 150 -14.74 -14.14 4.45
C GLY A 150 -14.63 -14.99 3.18
N GLY A 151 -13.44 -15.51 2.89
CA GLY A 151 -13.22 -16.37 1.73
C GLY A 151 -12.64 -15.67 0.49
N VAL A 152 -12.48 -14.33 0.50
CA VAL A 152 -11.93 -13.58 -0.64
C VAL A 152 -10.56 -14.12 -1.10
N PHE A 153 -9.69 -14.51 -0.17
CA PHE A 153 -8.39 -15.11 -0.50
C PHE A 153 -8.38 -16.64 -0.40
N THR A 154 -9.04 -17.20 0.63
CA THR A 154 -8.96 -18.64 0.91
C THR A 154 -9.90 -19.48 0.05
N ASN A 155 -10.97 -18.89 -0.47
CA ASN A 155 -11.95 -19.55 -1.33
C ASN A 155 -12.28 -18.66 -2.56
N SER A 156 -11.24 -18.17 -3.22
CA SER A 156 -11.37 -17.24 -4.34
C SER A 156 -12.15 -17.85 -5.52
N SER A 157 -12.01 -19.16 -5.77
CA SER A 157 -12.71 -19.86 -6.85
C SER A 157 -14.23 -19.78 -6.70
N ASP A 158 -14.75 -19.94 -5.49
CA ASP A 158 -16.20 -19.90 -5.26
C ASP A 158 -16.72 -18.47 -5.15
N VAL A 159 -15.92 -17.56 -4.57
CA VAL A 159 -16.31 -16.15 -4.41
C VAL A 159 -16.36 -15.43 -5.75
N PHE A 160 -15.38 -15.68 -6.63
CA PHE A 160 -15.30 -15.04 -7.94
C PHE A 160 -15.90 -15.87 -9.07
N HIS A 161 -16.24 -17.15 -8.81
CA HIS A 161 -16.72 -18.12 -9.80
C HIS A 161 -15.77 -18.34 -11.00
N ASP A 162 -14.48 -18.02 -10.83
CA ASP A 162 -13.47 -18.13 -11.87
C ASP A 162 -12.07 -18.35 -11.25
N SER A 163 -11.12 -18.80 -12.06
CA SER A 163 -9.71 -18.84 -11.69
C SER A 163 -9.13 -17.43 -11.67
N VAL A 164 -8.87 -16.90 -10.48
CA VAL A 164 -8.38 -15.53 -10.28
C VAL A 164 -6.95 -15.54 -9.77
N ARG A 165 -6.11 -14.64 -10.29
CA ARG A 165 -4.78 -14.35 -9.74
C ARG A 165 -4.93 -13.52 -8.47
N LEU A 166 -4.41 -14.04 -7.36
CA LEU A 166 -4.39 -13.35 -6.07
C LEU A 166 -3.38 -12.18 -6.06
N PRO A 167 -3.56 -11.20 -5.16
CA PRO A 167 -2.60 -10.11 -5.03
C PRO A 167 -1.26 -10.60 -4.49
N ASP A 168 -0.18 -10.00 -4.99
CA ASP A 168 1.19 -10.28 -4.55
C ASP A 168 1.56 -9.43 -3.32
N LEU A 169 0.83 -8.35 -3.07
CA LEU A 169 0.98 -7.48 -1.91
C LEU A 169 -0.37 -6.95 -1.43
N VAL A 170 -0.56 -6.93 -0.12
CA VAL A 170 -1.72 -6.26 0.50
C VAL A 170 -1.23 -5.05 1.30
N LEU A 171 -1.76 -3.87 0.96
CA LEU A 171 -1.54 -2.61 1.67
C LEU A 171 -2.73 -2.34 2.60
N LEU A 172 -2.51 -2.44 3.91
CA LEU A 172 -3.52 -2.20 4.94
C LEU A 172 -3.35 -0.80 5.53
N LEU A 173 -4.20 0.13 5.10
CA LEU A 173 -4.19 1.49 5.66
C LEU A 173 -4.78 1.55 7.08
N SER A 174 -5.55 0.53 7.47
CA SER A 174 -6.03 0.31 8.84
C SER A 174 -6.00 -1.18 9.13
N THR A 175 -5.28 -1.58 10.17
CA THR A 175 -5.26 -2.98 10.65
C THR A 175 -6.52 -3.34 11.42
N CYS A 176 -7.25 -2.35 11.94
CA CYS A 176 -8.49 -2.54 12.68
C CYS A 176 -9.73 -2.32 11.80
N ASN A 177 -10.80 -3.05 12.13
CA ASN A 177 -12.13 -2.82 11.59
C ASN A 177 -12.88 -1.73 12.38
N SER A 178 -14.11 -1.42 11.97
CA SER A 178 -14.96 -0.42 12.64
C SER A 178 -15.35 -0.77 14.08
N ILE A 179 -15.09 -1.99 14.54
CA ILE A 179 -15.38 -2.50 15.90
C ILE A 179 -14.06 -2.71 16.67
N SER A 180 -12.96 -2.08 16.22
CA SER A 180 -11.63 -2.16 16.84
C SER A 180 -11.10 -3.59 17.01
N ARG A 181 -11.52 -4.51 16.15
CA ARG A 181 -10.96 -5.87 16.05
C ARG A 181 -9.98 -5.90 14.88
N PRO A 182 -8.96 -6.79 14.93
CA PRO A 182 -8.05 -6.97 13.81
C PRO A 182 -8.84 -7.37 12.55
N HIS A 183 -8.46 -6.77 11.43
CA HIS A 183 -9.09 -7.00 10.14
C HIS A 183 -8.78 -8.43 9.66
N SER A 184 -9.81 -9.17 9.25
CA SER A 184 -9.66 -10.58 8.82
C SER A 184 -8.73 -10.75 7.63
N ALA A 185 -8.57 -9.74 6.77
CA ALA A 185 -7.62 -9.78 5.66
C ALA A 185 -6.17 -10.02 6.11
N VAL A 186 -5.76 -9.56 7.31
CA VAL A 186 -4.41 -9.84 7.84
C VAL A 186 -4.21 -11.34 8.01
N ARG A 187 -5.18 -12.00 8.64
CA ARG A 187 -5.16 -13.45 8.87
C ARG A 187 -5.25 -14.22 7.56
N ASP A 188 -6.12 -13.80 6.65
CA ASP A 188 -6.36 -14.50 5.39
C ASP A 188 -5.15 -14.33 4.44
N ALA A 189 -4.51 -13.16 4.41
CA ALA A 189 -3.26 -12.94 3.68
C ALA A 189 -2.12 -13.80 4.23
N ALA A 190 -1.98 -13.87 5.57
CA ALA A 190 -0.99 -14.72 6.21
C ALA A 190 -1.18 -16.21 5.88
N LYS A 191 -2.43 -16.70 5.81
CA LYS A 191 -2.73 -18.09 5.38
C LYS A 191 -2.32 -18.36 3.94
N MET A 192 -2.44 -17.37 3.06
CA MET A 192 -2.10 -17.49 1.65
C MET A 192 -0.65 -17.10 1.34
N LEU A 193 0.17 -16.83 2.37
CA LEU A 193 1.56 -16.39 2.24
C LEU A 193 1.73 -15.10 1.43
N ILE A 194 0.72 -14.23 1.46
CA ILE A 194 0.76 -12.92 0.80
C ILE A 194 1.38 -11.92 1.78
N PRO A 195 2.47 -11.23 1.41
CA PRO A 195 3.09 -10.22 2.27
C PRO A 195 2.14 -9.04 2.47
N THR A 196 2.13 -8.52 3.69
CA THR A 196 1.28 -7.39 4.08
C THR A 196 2.12 -6.24 4.60
N VAL A 197 1.87 -5.05 4.09
CA VAL A 197 2.40 -3.79 4.63
C VAL A 197 1.22 -3.01 5.17
N GLY A 198 1.31 -2.43 6.36
CA GLY A 198 0.20 -1.66 6.90
C GLY A 198 0.57 -0.71 8.02
N CYS A 199 -0.34 0.24 8.24
CA CYS A 199 -0.26 1.22 9.32
C CYS A 199 -1.03 0.66 10.53
N SER A 200 -0.32 0.49 11.65
CA SER A 200 -0.85 -0.05 12.91
C SER A 200 -1.05 1.01 13.97
#